data_AF-A0A3Q7PW41-F1
#
_entry.id   AF-A0A3Q7PW41-F1
#
_cell.length_a   1.000
_cell.length_b   1.000
_cell.length_c   1.000
_cell.angle_alpha   90.00
_cell.angle_beta   90.00
_cell.angle_gamma   90.00
#
_symmetry.space_group_name_H-M   'P 1'
#
loop_
_entity.id
_entity.type
_entity.pdbx_description
1 polymer ?
#
loop_
_entity_poly.entity_id
_entity_poly.type
_entity_poly.pdbx_seq_one_letter_code
_entity_poly.pdbx_strand_id
1 'polypeptide(L)'
;MQGLCHCPLGFSGDHCELQEIRCQNGGKWDGLTCHCPSTFSGSRCEFVVGQVDLDTVDAEVGMEVSVDQEFSPDLNDSTSAAYKDFSDTFPDQMQKIYQNVQGFKDVEILSLRSGSIVVDYLVLLEFPFSPQLETEYEKMKSILKEELQNVSHNGDSCQHNQTLCFKPDSIKVNNNTRKELTLEAICRRATAKGYEDFYFPLVEENRLPASPNALWAWTAPSTVTRASTLWRGAVLLAGETQRTRGSPAHSPPGLPAGRSPRPRPSTHGGAPPTCQHPRGPCARVDPAGKVVRFCDL
;
A
#
# COMPACT_ATOMS: atom_id res chain seq x y z
N MET A 1 33.77 -24.46 28.30
CA MET A 1 32.56 -23.62 28.47
C MET A 1 32.24 -23.02 27.12
N GLN A 2 31.26 -23.60 26.42
CA GLN A 2 30.81 -23.13 25.11
C GLN A 2 30.00 -21.84 25.36
N GLY A 3 30.60 -20.69 25.05
CA GLY A 3 29.89 -19.42 25.09
C GLY A 3 29.01 -19.32 23.87
N LEU A 4 27.70 -19.32 24.07
CA LEU A 4 26.72 -18.99 23.04
C LEU A 4 26.92 -17.51 22.67
N CYS A 5 27.32 -17.22 21.42
CA CYS A 5 27.37 -15.84 20.92
C CYS A 5 25.95 -15.27 20.92
N HIS A 6 25.77 -14.09 21.51
CA HIS A 6 24.53 -13.33 21.35
C HIS A 6 24.69 -12.41 20.15
N CYS A 7 23.92 -12.68 19.09
CA CYS A 7 23.99 -11.87 17.89
C CYS A 7 23.24 -10.54 18.07
N PRO A 8 23.74 -9.44 17.44
CA PRO A 8 22.97 -8.21 17.32
C PRO A 8 21.62 -8.47 16.66
N LEU A 9 20.62 -7.65 16.98
CA LEU A 9 19.29 -7.73 16.38
C LEU A 9 19.39 -7.77 14.84
N GLY A 10 18.88 -8.85 14.23
CA GLY A 10 18.89 -9.05 12.79
C GLY A 10 20.12 -9.79 12.24
N PHE A 11 20.89 -10.49 13.09
CA PHE A 11 21.98 -11.38 12.69
C PHE A 11 21.86 -12.73 13.40
N SER A 12 22.29 -13.80 12.73
CA SER A 12 22.26 -15.19 13.20
C SER A 12 23.47 -15.98 12.67
N GLY A 13 23.59 -17.25 13.07
CA GLY A 13 24.77 -18.08 12.81
C GLY A 13 25.72 -18.14 14.00
N ASP A 14 26.64 -19.11 13.99
CA ASP A 14 27.57 -19.35 15.10
C ASP A 14 28.56 -18.19 15.29
N HIS A 15 28.74 -17.37 14.25
CA HIS A 15 29.56 -16.16 14.23
C HIS A 15 28.76 -14.89 13.88
N CYS A 16 27.43 -14.93 13.95
CA CYS A 16 26.54 -13.81 13.57
C CYS A 16 26.77 -13.30 12.13
N GLU A 17 27.22 -14.19 11.25
CA GLU A 17 27.56 -13.94 9.86
C GLU A 17 26.35 -13.92 8.94
N LEU A 18 25.24 -14.53 9.36
CA LEU A 18 24.00 -14.55 8.62
C LEU A 18 23.22 -13.29 8.99
N GLN A 19 23.10 -12.34 8.05
CA GLN A 19 22.16 -11.25 8.24
C GLN A 19 20.75 -11.84 8.14
N GLU A 20 19.97 -11.78 9.23
CA GLU A 20 18.56 -12.12 9.17
C GLU A 20 17.88 -11.07 8.30
N ILE A 21 17.54 -11.46 7.07
CA ILE A 21 16.85 -10.60 6.13
C ILE A 21 15.43 -10.42 6.63
N ARG A 22 15.27 -9.42 7.51
CA ARG A 22 13.96 -8.99 7.99
C ARG A 22 13.41 -7.98 7.01
N CYS A 23 12.38 -8.40 6.28
CA CYS A 23 11.56 -7.52 5.47
C CYS A 23 10.88 -6.47 6.36
N GLN A 24 10.86 -5.23 5.89
CA GLN A 24 10.23 -4.08 6.53
C GLN A 24 8.87 -3.81 5.88
N ASN A 25 8.09 -2.90 6.48
CA ASN A 25 6.87 -2.36 5.88
C ASN A 25 5.88 -3.41 5.36
N GLY A 26 5.76 -4.55 6.04
CA GLY A 26 4.85 -5.63 5.67
C GLY A 26 5.35 -6.54 4.53
N GLY A 27 6.60 -6.41 4.11
CA GLY A 27 7.19 -7.32 3.13
C GLY A 27 7.23 -8.77 3.61
N LYS A 28 7.04 -9.72 2.69
CA LYS A 28 7.03 -11.16 2.97
C LYS A 28 8.32 -11.81 2.46
N TRP A 29 9.02 -12.52 3.34
CA TRP A 29 10.19 -13.31 2.96
C TRP A 29 9.75 -14.64 2.34
N ASP A 30 10.27 -14.97 1.15
CA ASP A 30 10.00 -16.26 0.47
C ASP A 30 11.11 -17.30 0.65
N GLY A 31 12.18 -16.97 1.36
CA GLY A 31 13.39 -17.80 1.47
C GLY A 31 14.60 -17.27 0.69
N LEU A 32 14.39 -16.35 -0.27
CA LEU A 32 15.43 -15.78 -1.11
C LEU A 32 15.37 -14.25 -1.19
N THR A 33 14.18 -13.66 -1.26
CA THR A 33 13.97 -12.21 -1.39
C THR A 33 12.76 -11.72 -0.60
N CYS A 34 12.74 -10.44 -0.28
CA CYS A 34 11.55 -9.79 0.27
C CYS A 34 10.59 -9.41 -0.85
N HIS A 35 9.37 -9.95 -0.81
CA HIS A 35 8.25 -9.51 -1.63
C HIS A 35 7.63 -8.29 -0.99
N CYS A 36 7.83 -7.12 -1.61
CA CYS A 36 7.36 -5.85 -1.08
C CYS A 36 5.91 -5.58 -1.48
N PRO A 37 5.11 -4.95 -0.60
CA PRO A 37 3.86 -4.34 -1.01
C PRO A 37 4.11 -3.28 -2.11
N SER A 38 3.10 -2.99 -2.91
CA SER A 38 3.19 -2.08 -4.06
C SER A 38 3.70 -0.68 -3.74
N THR A 39 3.56 -0.23 -2.49
CA THR A 39 3.98 1.10 -2.03
C THR A 39 5.41 1.14 -1.48
N PHE A 40 6.12 0.01 -1.44
CA PHE A 40 7.49 -0.09 -0.93
C PHE A 40 8.43 -0.82 -1.90
N SER A 41 9.72 -0.55 -1.77
CA SER A 41 10.79 -1.08 -2.61
C SER A 41 12.10 -1.26 -1.82
N GLY A 42 13.07 -1.92 -2.44
CA GLY A 42 14.35 -2.26 -1.84
C GLY A 42 14.45 -3.74 -1.43
N SER A 43 15.67 -4.21 -1.16
CA SER A 43 15.95 -5.62 -0.81
C SER A 43 15.23 -6.09 0.45
N ARG A 44 14.82 -5.14 1.30
CA ARG A 44 14.10 -5.36 2.55
C ARG A 44 12.82 -4.54 2.61
N CYS A 45 12.32 -4.01 1.48
CA CYS A 45 11.15 -3.13 1.43
C CYS A 45 11.30 -1.86 2.28
N GLU A 46 12.52 -1.37 2.42
CA GLU A 46 12.90 -0.27 3.31
C GLU A 46 12.61 1.13 2.74
N PHE A 47 12.30 1.24 1.44
CA PHE A 47 12.08 2.51 0.76
C PHE A 47 10.65 2.64 0.27
N VAL A 48 10.05 3.82 0.42
CA VAL A 48 8.76 4.13 -0.20
C VAL A 48 8.95 4.35 -1.70
N VAL A 49 8.02 3.89 -2.54
CA VAL A 49 8.12 4.06 -4.00
C VAL A 49 7.96 5.53 -4.40
N GLY A 50 8.70 5.99 -5.42
CA GLY A 50 8.65 7.39 -5.86
C GLY A 50 7.33 7.80 -6.52
N GLN A 51 6.56 6.83 -7.01
CA GLN A 51 5.29 7.01 -7.69
C GLN A 51 4.46 5.76 -7.47
N VAL A 52 3.16 5.93 -7.20
CA VAL A 52 2.19 4.85 -7.17
C VAL A 52 1.25 5.06 -8.35
N ASP A 53 1.26 4.13 -9.29
CA ASP A 53 0.34 4.17 -10.43
C ASP A 53 -0.96 3.46 -10.05
N LEU A 54 -2.07 4.18 -10.16
CA LEU A 54 -3.40 3.63 -9.94
C LEU A 54 -4.04 3.27 -11.28
N ASP A 55 -4.19 1.97 -11.50
CA ASP A 55 -4.93 1.44 -12.64
C ASP A 55 -6.44 1.37 -12.35
N THR A 56 -6.82 1.14 -11.09
CA THR A 56 -8.20 1.01 -10.63
C THR A 56 -8.49 1.89 -9.42
N VAL A 57 -9.77 2.21 -9.21
CA VAL A 57 -10.28 2.99 -8.10
C VAL A 57 -11.36 2.20 -7.39
N ASP A 58 -11.20 2.04 -6.07
CA ASP A 58 -12.25 1.50 -5.22
C ASP A 58 -13.28 2.58 -4.86
N ALA A 59 -14.54 2.28 -5.11
CA ALA A 59 -15.68 3.13 -4.74
C ALA A 59 -16.71 2.36 -3.92
N GLU A 60 -17.57 3.11 -3.23
CA GLU A 60 -18.66 2.58 -2.41
C GLU A 60 -19.91 3.36 -2.72
N VAL A 61 -21.04 2.69 -2.99
CA VAL A 61 -22.34 3.35 -3.12
C VAL A 61 -23.24 2.91 -1.98
N GLY A 62 -23.73 3.86 -1.19
CA GLY A 62 -24.72 3.58 -0.17
C GLY A 62 -26.10 3.36 -0.80
N MET A 63 -26.79 2.33 -0.35
CA MET A 63 -28.12 1.95 -0.84
C MET A 63 -29.03 1.58 0.34
N GLU A 64 -30.33 1.76 0.15
CA GLU A 64 -31.39 1.33 1.08
C GLU A 64 -32.46 0.56 0.28
N VAL A 65 -32.92 -0.57 0.81
CA VAL A 65 -34.06 -1.32 0.27
C VAL A 65 -34.82 -2.06 1.38
N SER A 66 -36.14 -2.15 1.26
CA SER A 66 -36.97 -3.01 2.10
C SER A 66 -37.16 -4.38 1.47
N VAL A 67 -36.94 -5.42 2.26
CA VAL A 67 -37.31 -6.80 1.94
C VAL A 67 -38.71 -7.09 2.50
N ASP A 68 -39.61 -7.66 1.71
CA ASP A 68 -40.97 -8.04 2.09
C ASP A 68 -40.99 -9.29 2.99
N GLN A 69 -40.40 -9.13 4.15
CA GLN A 69 -40.34 -10.09 5.24
C GLN A 69 -40.62 -9.35 6.55
N GLU A 70 -41.27 -10.04 7.48
CA GLU A 70 -41.54 -9.51 8.81
C GLU A 70 -40.23 -9.35 9.60
N PHE A 71 -40.02 -8.18 10.19
CA PHE A 71 -38.85 -7.93 11.02
C PHE A 71 -38.97 -8.62 12.38
N SER A 72 -38.05 -9.54 12.67
CA SER A 72 -37.89 -10.13 14.01
C SER A 72 -36.95 -9.27 14.87
N PRO A 73 -37.22 -9.10 16.18
CA PRO A 73 -36.29 -8.48 17.12
C PRO A 73 -34.89 -9.11 17.13
N ASP A 74 -34.77 -10.39 16.79
CA ASP A 74 -33.50 -11.12 16.70
C ASP A 74 -32.56 -10.54 15.63
N LEU A 75 -33.10 -9.82 14.64
CA LEU A 75 -32.32 -9.10 13.61
C LEU A 75 -31.59 -7.87 14.18
N ASN A 76 -31.83 -7.50 15.44
CA ASN A 76 -31.02 -6.49 16.14
C ASN A 76 -29.78 -7.11 16.83
N ASP A 77 -29.68 -8.44 16.89
CA ASP A 77 -28.57 -9.15 17.51
C ASP A 77 -27.73 -9.84 16.44
N SER A 78 -26.52 -9.33 16.19
CA SER A 78 -25.59 -9.88 15.19
C SER A 78 -25.09 -11.29 15.50
N THR A 79 -25.36 -11.79 16.71
CA THR A 79 -25.01 -13.16 17.10
C THR A 79 -26.15 -14.15 16.89
N SER A 80 -27.38 -13.66 16.67
CA SER A 80 -28.57 -14.49 16.47
C SER A 80 -28.50 -15.29 15.17
N ALA A 81 -29.21 -16.41 15.14
CA ALA A 81 -29.33 -17.22 13.93
C ALA A 81 -30.03 -16.44 12.82
N ALA A 82 -31.12 -15.71 13.15
CA ALA A 82 -31.89 -14.93 12.19
C ALA A 82 -31.04 -13.85 11.50
N TYR A 83 -30.19 -13.14 12.25
CA TYR A 83 -29.30 -12.15 11.67
C TYR A 83 -28.25 -12.79 10.75
N LYS A 84 -27.61 -13.87 11.19
CA LYS A 84 -26.59 -14.58 10.39
C LYS A 84 -27.19 -15.15 9.10
N ASP A 85 -28.32 -15.83 9.19
CA ASP A 85 -29.01 -16.38 8.02
C ASP A 85 -29.35 -15.26 7.01
N PHE A 86 -29.79 -14.10 7.50
CA PHE A 86 -30.03 -12.94 6.66
C PHE A 86 -28.74 -12.36 6.06
N SER A 87 -27.71 -12.17 6.88
CA SER A 87 -26.42 -11.61 6.49
C SER A 87 -25.62 -12.50 5.54
N ASP A 88 -25.89 -13.80 5.53
CA ASP A 88 -25.33 -14.75 4.57
C ASP A 88 -26.16 -14.73 3.26
N THR A 89 -27.50 -14.68 3.38
CA THR A 89 -28.39 -14.75 2.21
C THR A 89 -28.42 -13.46 1.38
N PHE A 90 -28.37 -12.29 2.03
CA PHE A 90 -28.54 -11.01 1.35
C PHE A 90 -27.42 -10.73 0.33
N PRO A 91 -26.12 -10.84 0.67
CA PRO A 91 -25.04 -10.68 -0.30
C PRO A 91 -25.14 -11.62 -1.51
N ASP A 92 -25.49 -12.89 -1.29
CA ASP A 92 -25.70 -13.88 -2.35
C ASP A 92 -26.80 -13.47 -3.34
N GLN A 93 -27.87 -12.83 -2.86
CA GLN A 93 -28.92 -12.30 -3.73
C GLN A 93 -28.44 -11.06 -4.48
N MET A 94 -27.75 -10.13 -3.80
CA MET A 94 -27.22 -8.94 -4.44
C MET A 94 -26.18 -9.26 -5.52
N GLN A 95 -25.37 -10.30 -5.32
CA GLN A 95 -24.42 -10.78 -6.32
C GLN A 95 -25.10 -11.25 -7.61
N LYS A 96 -26.26 -11.89 -7.50
CA LYS A 96 -27.06 -12.30 -8.68
C LYS A 96 -27.68 -11.10 -9.39
N ILE A 97 -28.14 -10.11 -8.64
CA ILE A 97 -28.77 -8.90 -9.18
C ILE A 97 -27.74 -8.06 -9.92
N TYR A 98 -26.56 -7.86 -9.33
CA TYR A 98 -25.50 -7.01 -9.90
C TYR A 98 -24.47 -7.77 -10.74
N GLN A 99 -24.74 -9.03 -11.12
CA GLN A 99 -23.79 -9.87 -11.88
C GLN A 99 -23.31 -9.26 -13.20
N ASN A 100 -24.14 -8.40 -13.82
CA ASN A 100 -23.83 -7.73 -15.09
C ASN A 100 -23.33 -6.28 -14.90
N VAL A 101 -23.26 -5.80 -13.65
CA VAL A 101 -22.78 -4.46 -13.34
C VAL A 101 -21.25 -4.50 -13.34
N GLN A 102 -20.65 -3.77 -14.29
CA GLN A 102 -19.21 -3.71 -14.42
C GLN A 102 -18.57 -3.14 -13.14
N GLY A 103 -17.56 -3.84 -12.64
CA GLY A 103 -16.82 -3.41 -11.46
C GLY A 103 -17.48 -3.74 -10.12
N PHE A 104 -18.63 -4.43 -10.10
CA PHE A 104 -19.21 -4.94 -8.86
C PHE A 104 -18.28 -5.96 -8.19
N LYS A 105 -17.97 -5.73 -6.92
CA LYS A 105 -17.19 -6.66 -6.08
C LYS A 105 -18.08 -7.43 -5.12
N ASP A 106 -18.80 -6.70 -4.27
CA ASP A 106 -19.54 -7.27 -3.15
C ASP A 106 -20.51 -6.24 -2.54
N VAL A 107 -21.25 -6.64 -1.50
CA VAL A 107 -22.05 -5.74 -0.66
C VAL A 107 -21.71 -5.90 0.83
N GLU A 108 -21.83 -4.82 1.60
CA GLU A 108 -21.68 -4.82 3.05
C GLU A 108 -22.95 -4.29 3.72
N ILE A 109 -23.58 -5.09 4.57
CA ILE A 109 -24.76 -4.65 5.34
C ILE A 109 -24.29 -3.69 6.44
N LEU A 110 -24.83 -2.48 6.45
CA LEU A 110 -24.58 -1.48 7.48
C LEU A 110 -25.55 -1.62 8.66
N SER A 111 -26.84 -1.79 8.36
CA SER A 111 -27.85 -1.95 9.41
C SER A 111 -29.15 -2.58 8.89
N LEU A 112 -29.90 -3.20 9.82
CA LEU A 112 -31.25 -3.72 9.60
C LEU A 112 -32.22 -2.95 10.50
N ARG A 113 -33.32 -2.43 9.94
CA ARG A 113 -34.31 -1.63 10.68
C ARG A 113 -35.72 -2.22 10.61
N SER A 114 -36.50 -1.93 11.65
CA SER A 114 -37.85 -2.43 11.88
C SER A 114 -38.87 -1.96 10.82
N GLY A 115 -39.84 -2.83 10.52
CA GLY A 115 -40.86 -2.65 9.49
C GLY A 115 -40.95 -3.94 8.67
N SER A 116 -41.12 -3.81 7.35
CA SER A 116 -40.44 -4.75 6.45
C SER A 116 -38.93 -4.61 6.67
N ILE A 117 -38.14 -5.69 6.62
CA ILE A 117 -36.70 -5.61 6.92
C ILE A 117 -36.05 -4.56 6.02
N VAL A 118 -35.74 -3.37 6.55
CA VAL A 118 -35.09 -2.30 5.81
C VAL A 118 -33.59 -2.49 5.96
N VAL A 119 -32.91 -2.64 4.83
CA VAL A 119 -31.48 -2.90 4.77
C VAL A 119 -30.79 -1.64 4.28
N ASP A 120 -29.94 -1.07 5.12
CA ASP A 120 -28.95 -0.08 4.70
C ASP A 120 -27.66 -0.84 4.38
N TYR A 121 -27.12 -0.69 3.17
CA TYR A 121 -25.93 -1.43 2.74
C TYR A 121 -25.02 -0.60 1.83
N LEU A 122 -23.76 -1.01 1.71
CA LEU A 122 -22.80 -0.49 0.75
C LEU A 122 -22.65 -1.47 -0.41
N VAL A 123 -22.62 -0.95 -1.63
CA VAL A 123 -22.14 -1.66 -2.81
C VAL A 123 -20.67 -1.35 -2.98
N LEU A 124 -19.82 -2.38 -2.96
CA LEU A 124 -18.38 -2.26 -3.15
C LEU A 124 -18.06 -2.39 -4.64
N LEU A 125 -17.35 -1.40 -5.19
CA LEU A 125 -17.03 -1.31 -6.60
C LEU A 125 -15.52 -1.14 -6.82
N GLU A 126 -15.02 -1.67 -7.92
CA GLU A 126 -13.69 -1.39 -8.47
C GLU A 126 -13.78 -1.21 -9.98
N PHE A 127 -13.34 -0.07 -10.48
CA PHE A 127 -13.34 0.23 -11.91
C PHE A 127 -12.02 0.90 -12.31
N PRO A 128 -11.62 0.82 -13.60
CA PRO A 128 -10.41 1.49 -14.09
C PRO A 128 -10.50 3.01 -13.90
N PHE A 129 -9.36 3.66 -13.63
CA PHE A 129 -9.36 5.12 -13.50
C PHE A 129 -9.78 5.81 -14.81
N SER A 130 -10.62 6.84 -14.67
CA SER A 130 -11.09 7.69 -15.76
C SER A 130 -11.05 9.15 -15.30
N PRO A 131 -10.64 10.12 -16.13
CA PRO A 131 -10.77 11.55 -15.80
C PRO A 131 -12.22 11.98 -15.54
N GLN A 132 -13.18 11.19 -16.03
CA GLN A 132 -14.61 11.44 -15.89
C GLN A 132 -15.23 10.69 -14.69
N LEU A 133 -14.37 10.30 -13.73
CA LEU A 133 -14.69 9.52 -12.54
C LEU A 133 -16.00 9.92 -11.85
N GLU A 134 -16.18 11.21 -11.55
CA GLU A 134 -17.39 11.70 -10.88
C GLU A 134 -18.64 11.40 -11.70
N THR A 135 -18.59 11.61 -13.02
CA THR A 135 -19.74 11.35 -13.89
C THR A 135 -20.02 9.86 -14.09
N GLU A 136 -18.98 9.04 -14.15
CA GLU A 136 -19.11 7.57 -14.22
C GLU A 136 -19.68 7.01 -12.92
N TYR A 137 -19.25 7.56 -11.78
CA TYR A 137 -19.78 7.21 -10.47
C TYR A 137 -21.27 7.57 -10.32
N GLU A 138 -21.70 8.76 -10.76
CA GLU A 138 -23.13 9.13 -10.75
C GLU A 138 -23.97 8.26 -11.71
N LYS A 139 -23.44 7.89 -12.88
CA LYS A 139 -24.08 6.91 -13.77
C LYS A 139 -24.20 5.55 -13.09
N MET A 140 -23.15 5.11 -12.39
CA MET A 140 -23.13 3.83 -11.69
C MET A 140 -24.20 3.76 -10.60
N LYS A 141 -24.40 4.84 -9.82
CA LYS A 141 -25.51 4.92 -8.85
C LYS A 141 -26.87 4.68 -9.51
N SER A 142 -27.05 5.21 -10.71
CA SER A 142 -28.30 5.08 -11.47
C SER A 142 -28.48 3.65 -11.97
N ILE A 143 -27.42 3.03 -12.50
CA ILE A 143 -27.41 1.63 -12.92
C ILE A 143 -27.76 0.71 -11.75
N LEU A 144 -27.09 0.86 -10.60
CA LEU A 144 -27.35 0.02 -9.42
C LEU A 144 -28.81 0.12 -8.93
N LYS A 145 -29.38 1.33 -9.00
CA LYS A 145 -30.78 1.56 -8.67
C LYS A 145 -31.71 0.88 -9.69
N GLU A 146 -31.46 1.07 -10.98
CA GLU A 146 -32.26 0.50 -12.06
C GLU A 146 -32.23 -1.03 -12.08
N GLU A 147 -31.06 -1.65 -11.89
CA GLU A 147 -30.93 -3.12 -11.81
C GLU A 147 -31.78 -3.68 -10.66
N LEU A 148 -31.70 -3.06 -9.47
CA LEU A 148 -32.49 -3.48 -8.32
C LEU A 148 -33.99 -3.23 -8.53
N GLN A 149 -34.37 -2.13 -9.19
CA GLN A 149 -35.76 -1.85 -9.53
C GLN A 149 -36.32 -2.86 -10.55
N ASN A 150 -35.56 -3.20 -11.58
CA ASN A 150 -35.97 -4.13 -12.64
C ASN A 150 -36.28 -5.52 -12.08
N VAL A 151 -35.42 -6.04 -11.20
CA VAL A 151 -35.67 -7.34 -10.55
C VAL A 151 -36.82 -7.28 -9.55
N SER A 152 -37.13 -6.11 -8.98
CA SER A 152 -38.22 -5.93 -8.02
C SER A 152 -39.60 -5.76 -8.69
N HIS A 153 -39.64 -5.28 -9.93
CA HIS A 153 -40.89 -4.98 -10.67
C HIS A 153 -41.45 -6.15 -11.49
N ASN A 154 -40.63 -7.16 -11.79
CA ASN A 154 -41.16 -8.36 -12.44
C ASN A 154 -42.12 -9.05 -11.47
N GLY A 155 -43.42 -9.06 -11.78
CA GLY A 155 -44.47 -9.66 -10.93
C GLY A 155 -44.29 -11.16 -10.61
N ASP A 156 -43.26 -11.80 -11.17
CA ASP A 156 -42.83 -13.18 -10.98
C ASP A 156 -41.62 -13.32 -10.01
N SER A 157 -41.03 -12.18 -9.59
CA SER A 157 -39.80 -12.05 -8.79
C SER A 157 -39.88 -12.68 -7.41
N CYS A 158 -41.06 -12.64 -6.79
CA CYS A 158 -41.34 -13.30 -5.51
C CYS A 158 -41.88 -14.72 -5.63
N GLN A 159 -42.01 -15.24 -6.86
CA GLN A 159 -42.66 -16.52 -7.14
C GLN A 159 -41.69 -17.60 -7.61
N HIS A 160 -40.47 -17.25 -8.05
CA HIS A 160 -39.46 -18.23 -8.43
C HIS A 160 -38.02 -17.89 -7.98
N ASN A 161 -37.38 -18.83 -7.27
CA ASN A 161 -35.94 -18.96 -6.96
C ASN A 161 -35.20 -17.81 -6.23
N GLN A 162 -35.81 -16.65 -6.00
CA GLN A 162 -35.24 -15.60 -5.13
C GLN A 162 -35.62 -15.85 -3.67
N THR A 163 -34.63 -15.83 -2.78
CA THR A 163 -34.81 -16.08 -1.34
C THR A 163 -35.31 -14.83 -0.61
N LEU A 164 -35.08 -13.64 -1.18
CA LEU A 164 -35.47 -12.35 -0.61
C LEU A 164 -36.28 -11.54 -1.62
N CYS A 165 -37.45 -11.08 -1.21
CA CYS A 165 -38.36 -10.27 -2.01
C CYS A 165 -38.14 -8.79 -1.78
N PHE A 166 -37.68 -8.03 -2.77
CA PHE A 166 -37.40 -6.61 -2.62
C PHE A 166 -38.62 -5.73 -2.98
N LYS A 167 -38.87 -4.68 -2.19
CA LYS A 167 -39.96 -3.72 -2.47
C LYS A 167 -39.46 -2.62 -3.42
N PRO A 168 -40.00 -2.51 -4.64
CA PRO A 168 -39.46 -1.58 -5.64
C PRO A 168 -39.54 -0.11 -5.19
N ASP A 169 -40.63 0.27 -4.53
CA ASP A 169 -40.85 1.66 -4.09
C ASP A 169 -40.00 2.07 -2.88
N SER A 170 -39.29 1.12 -2.26
CA SER A 170 -38.42 1.36 -1.10
C SER A 170 -36.97 1.65 -1.46
N ILE A 171 -36.57 1.43 -2.72
CA ILE A 171 -35.17 1.52 -3.16
C ILE A 171 -34.70 2.98 -3.16
N LYS A 172 -33.63 3.27 -2.42
CA LYS A 172 -32.99 4.59 -2.38
C LYS A 172 -31.49 4.47 -2.52
N VAL A 173 -30.90 5.48 -3.15
CA VAL A 173 -29.46 5.69 -3.14
C VAL A 173 -29.15 6.65 -2.01
N ASN A 174 -28.25 6.26 -1.11
CA ASN A 174 -27.78 7.10 -0.03
C ASN A 174 -26.54 7.89 -0.50
N ASN A 175 -26.53 9.19 -0.22
CA ASN A 175 -25.45 10.09 -0.59
C ASN A 175 -24.31 10.14 0.43
N ASN A 176 -24.47 9.50 1.60
CA ASN A 176 -23.44 9.50 2.63
C ASN A 176 -22.36 8.45 2.31
N THR A 177 -21.45 8.81 1.41
CA THR A 177 -20.33 7.96 1.00
C THR A 177 -19.22 7.99 2.04
N ARG A 178 -18.79 6.82 2.54
CA ARG A 178 -17.63 6.72 3.46
C ARG A 178 -16.31 7.00 2.75
N LYS A 179 -16.20 6.62 1.47
CA LYS A 179 -15.04 6.88 0.62
C LYS A 179 -15.24 8.16 -0.19
N GLU A 180 -14.42 9.15 0.10
CA GLU A 180 -14.26 10.33 -0.76
C GLU A 180 -13.60 9.92 -2.08
N LEU A 181 -14.11 10.47 -3.20
CA LEU A 181 -13.68 10.20 -4.58
C LEU A 181 -12.87 11.33 -5.20
N THR A 182 -12.46 12.32 -4.41
CA THR A 182 -11.53 13.35 -4.88
C THR A 182 -10.19 12.70 -5.22
N LEU A 183 -9.52 13.21 -6.25
CA LEU A 183 -8.23 12.68 -6.71
C LEU A 183 -7.18 12.65 -5.59
N GLU A 184 -7.21 13.66 -4.71
CA GLU A 184 -6.36 13.74 -3.53
C GLU A 184 -6.65 12.61 -2.53
N ALA A 185 -7.93 12.37 -2.19
CA ALA A 185 -8.31 11.29 -1.29
C ALA A 185 -7.97 9.90 -1.86
N ILE A 186 -8.12 9.72 -3.17
CA ILE A 186 -7.74 8.49 -3.88
C ILE A 186 -6.23 8.24 -3.76
N CYS A 187 -5.41 9.25 -4.06
CA CYS A 187 -3.95 9.15 -3.94
C CYS A 187 -3.51 8.90 -2.50
N ARG A 188 -4.09 9.60 -1.52
CA ARG A 188 -3.81 9.37 -0.10
C ARG A 188 -4.10 7.94 0.32
N ARG A 189 -5.20 7.34 -0.14
CA ARG A 189 -5.55 5.95 0.20
C ARG A 189 -4.64 4.92 -0.47
N ALA A 190 -4.16 5.23 -1.68
CA ALA A 190 -3.30 4.35 -2.46
C ALA A 190 -1.85 4.30 -1.97
N THR A 191 -1.43 5.29 -1.18
CA THR A 191 -0.02 5.48 -0.82
C THR A 191 0.32 4.82 0.51
N ALA A 192 1.63 4.75 0.81
CA ALA A 192 2.10 4.12 2.03
C ALA A 192 1.54 4.83 3.27
N LYS A 193 1.04 4.03 4.22
CA LYS A 193 0.51 4.56 5.48
C LYS A 193 1.57 5.40 6.21
N GLY A 194 1.20 6.60 6.65
CA GLY A 194 2.08 7.58 7.27
C GLY A 194 2.83 8.49 6.26
N TYR A 195 2.59 8.33 4.96
CA TYR A 195 3.17 9.16 3.90
C TYR A 195 2.11 9.87 3.04
N GLU A 196 0.83 9.72 3.36
CA GLU A 196 -0.31 10.13 2.54
C GLU A 196 -0.24 11.63 2.16
N ASP A 197 0.16 12.48 3.11
CA ASP A 197 0.25 13.93 2.92
C ASP A 197 1.39 14.39 1.99
N PHE A 198 2.31 13.49 1.65
CA PHE A 198 3.43 13.81 0.76
C PHE A 198 3.12 13.51 -0.71
N TYR A 199 2.06 12.76 -1.02
CA TYR A 199 1.70 12.36 -2.37
C TYR A 199 0.55 13.21 -2.91
N PHE A 200 0.66 13.59 -4.18
CA PHE A 200 -0.30 14.44 -4.87
C PHE A 200 -0.74 13.76 -6.18
N PRO A 201 -1.99 13.98 -6.61
CA PRO A 201 -2.47 13.44 -7.88
C PRO A 201 -1.80 14.13 -9.06
N LEU A 202 -1.30 13.34 -10.01
CA LEU A 202 -0.98 13.76 -11.36
C LEU A 202 -2.01 13.11 -12.29
N VAL A 203 -2.80 13.91 -13.00
CA VAL A 203 -3.78 13.37 -13.95
C VAL A 203 -3.12 13.18 -15.30
N GLU A 204 -2.96 11.93 -15.71
CA GLU A 204 -2.56 11.54 -17.06
C GLU A 204 -3.75 10.86 -17.73
N GLU A 205 -3.92 10.99 -19.06
CA GLU A 205 -5.12 10.63 -19.84
C GLU A 205 -6.04 9.55 -19.23
N ASN A 206 -5.52 8.34 -18.93
CA ASN A 206 -6.27 7.24 -18.31
C ASN A 206 -5.55 6.65 -17.09
N ARG A 207 -4.67 7.43 -16.44
CA ARG A 207 -3.90 6.99 -15.28
C ARG A 207 -3.88 8.08 -14.21
N LEU A 208 -3.89 7.65 -12.95
CA LEU A 208 -3.72 8.55 -11.82
C LEU A 208 -2.43 8.21 -11.06
N PRO A 209 -1.24 8.63 -11.55
CA PRO A 209 -0.05 8.59 -10.74
C PRO A 209 -0.20 9.44 -9.47
N ALA A 210 -0.01 8.81 -8.31
CA ALA A 210 0.25 9.52 -7.07
C ALA A 210 1.77 9.71 -7.00
N SER A 211 2.22 10.95 -7.15
CA SER A 211 3.63 11.28 -6.97
C SER A 211 3.77 12.37 -5.92
N PRO A 212 4.83 12.33 -5.13
CA PRO A 212 5.16 13.43 -4.28
C PRO A 212 5.57 14.69 -5.07
N ASN A 213 5.18 15.87 -4.57
CA ASN A 213 5.41 17.16 -5.25
C ASN A 213 6.91 17.53 -5.41
N ALA A 214 7.35 17.98 -6.58
CA ALA A 214 8.75 18.32 -6.82
C ALA A 214 9.35 19.34 -5.81
N LEU A 215 8.53 20.20 -5.19
CA LEU A 215 8.98 21.23 -4.23
C LEU A 215 9.38 20.69 -2.85
N TRP A 216 8.80 19.59 -2.35
CA TRP A 216 9.15 19.05 -1.01
C TRP A 216 10.45 18.22 -1.04
N ALA A 217 10.82 17.65 -2.19
CA ALA A 217 12.07 16.92 -2.37
C ALA A 217 13.31 17.79 -2.05
N TRP A 218 13.17 19.12 -2.14
CA TRP A 218 14.23 20.08 -1.84
C TRP A 218 14.22 20.61 -0.39
N THR A 219 13.09 20.53 0.31
CA THR A 219 12.88 21.18 1.63
C THR A 219 12.70 20.21 2.81
N ALA A 220 12.61 18.89 2.56
CA ALA A 220 12.48 17.89 3.61
C ALA A 220 13.71 17.89 4.56
N PRO A 221 13.51 17.96 5.90
CA PRO A 221 14.60 17.87 6.88
C PRO A 221 15.37 16.55 6.74
N SER A 222 16.70 16.60 6.87
CA SER A 222 17.60 15.44 6.77
C SER A 222 17.31 14.31 7.77
N THR A 223 16.45 14.57 8.76
CA THR A 223 15.98 13.61 9.77
C THR A 223 14.80 12.76 9.32
N VAL A 224 14.14 13.10 8.19
CA VAL A 224 13.29 12.16 7.44
C VAL A 224 14.23 11.27 6.63
N THR A 225 14.73 10.27 7.34
CA THR A 225 15.88 9.43 7.01
C THR A 225 15.86 8.89 5.58
N ARG A 226 16.92 9.19 4.82
CA ARG A 226 17.44 8.45 3.64
C ARG A 226 16.58 8.38 2.36
N ALA A 227 15.28 8.69 2.41
CA ALA A 227 14.47 8.85 1.20
C ALA A 227 14.97 10.07 0.39
N SER A 228 15.18 11.21 1.03
CA SER A 228 15.62 12.46 0.37
C SER A 228 16.96 12.38 -0.37
N THR A 229 17.83 11.41 -0.07
CA THR A 229 19.09 11.20 -0.83
C THR A 229 18.86 10.46 -2.16
N LEU A 230 17.91 9.51 -2.19
CA LEU A 230 17.49 8.81 -3.42
C LEU A 230 16.64 9.74 -4.32
N TRP A 231 15.86 10.63 -3.72
CA TRP A 231 15.03 11.60 -4.45
C TRP A 231 15.87 12.64 -5.22
N ARG A 232 17.00 13.10 -4.63
CA ARG A 232 17.97 13.91 -5.37
C ARG A 232 18.60 13.15 -6.54
N GLY A 233 18.82 11.84 -6.40
CA GLY A 233 19.37 10.99 -7.47
C GLY A 233 18.40 10.72 -8.62
N ALA A 234 17.12 10.48 -8.33
CA ALA A 234 16.09 10.23 -9.34
C ALA A 234 15.80 11.47 -10.22
N VAL A 235 15.81 12.66 -9.62
CA VAL A 235 15.67 13.93 -10.36
C VAL A 235 16.88 14.22 -11.26
N LEU A 236 18.09 13.82 -10.84
CA LEU A 236 19.30 13.99 -11.66
C LEU A 236 19.30 13.05 -12.88
N LEU A 237 18.88 11.79 -12.71
CA LEU A 237 18.84 10.81 -13.81
C LEU A 237 17.77 11.12 -14.87
N ALA A 238 16.63 11.69 -14.49
CA ALA A 238 15.59 12.12 -15.43
C ALA A 238 16.02 13.33 -16.31
N GLY A 239 16.95 14.16 -15.82
CA GLY A 239 17.45 15.34 -16.53
C GLY A 239 18.52 15.04 -17.60
N GLU A 240 19.14 13.86 -17.60
CA GLU A 240 20.25 13.54 -18.52
C GLU A 240 19.79 12.91 -19.85
N THR A 241 18.54 12.50 -19.99
CA THR A 241 18.00 11.91 -21.22
C THR A 241 17.59 12.91 -22.32
N GLN A 242 17.81 14.22 -22.12
CA GLN A 242 17.36 15.25 -23.07
C GLN A 242 18.44 16.19 -23.62
N ARG A 243 19.72 15.79 -23.59
CA ARG A 243 20.78 16.60 -24.21
C ARG A 243 21.64 15.80 -25.20
N THR A 244 21.06 15.50 -26.36
CA THR A 244 21.85 15.14 -27.56
C THR A 244 22.04 16.33 -28.49
N ARG A 245 23.32 16.52 -28.85
CA ARG A 245 23.92 17.22 -30.02
C ARG A 245 24.11 18.73 -29.97
N GLY A 246 25.37 19.09 -29.72
CA GLY A 246 26.02 20.32 -30.20
C GLY A 246 27.52 20.31 -29.86
N SER A 247 28.37 20.32 -30.87
CA SER A 247 29.84 20.53 -30.81
C SER A 247 30.26 21.20 -32.13
N PRO A 248 31.44 21.81 -32.30
CA PRO A 248 32.46 22.27 -31.32
C PRO A 248 32.95 23.72 -31.57
N ALA A 249 33.75 24.33 -30.66
CA ALA A 249 34.75 25.36 -31.03
C ALA A 249 35.80 25.64 -29.92
N HIS A 250 37.07 25.47 -30.31
CA HIS A 250 38.32 26.19 -29.98
C HIS A 250 38.83 26.41 -28.52
N SER A 251 39.98 25.78 -28.23
CA SER A 251 41.06 26.17 -27.27
C SER A 251 41.96 27.30 -27.85
N PRO A 252 43.06 27.86 -27.22
CA PRO A 252 43.92 27.42 -26.09
C PRO A 252 44.52 28.61 -25.23
N PRO A 253 45.76 28.59 -24.62
CA PRO A 253 46.47 27.64 -23.72
C PRO A 253 47.05 28.27 -22.40
N GLY A 254 47.54 27.45 -21.44
CA GLY A 254 48.51 27.88 -20.39
C GLY A 254 48.71 26.93 -19.19
N LEU A 255 49.91 26.31 -19.11
CA LEU A 255 50.49 25.39 -18.08
C LEU A 255 51.01 26.12 -16.80
N PRO A 256 51.64 25.47 -15.75
CA PRO A 256 51.89 24.04 -15.47
C PRO A 256 51.59 23.55 -14.02
N ALA A 257 51.85 22.25 -13.82
CA ALA A 257 51.66 21.38 -12.65
C ALA A 257 52.57 21.62 -11.42
N GLY A 258 52.06 21.24 -10.23
CA GLY A 258 52.79 21.14 -8.96
C GLY A 258 52.68 19.74 -8.31
N ARG A 259 53.81 19.22 -7.82
CA ARG A 259 54.05 17.86 -7.28
C ARG A 259 53.49 17.65 -5.86
N SER A 260 53.12 16.40 -5.52
CA SER A 260 52.97 15.90 -4.14
C SER A 260 53.95 14.73 -3.87
N PRO A 261 54.50 14.57 -2.64
CA PRO A 261 55.44 13.49 -2.32
C PRO A 261 54.80 12.27 -1.63
N ARG A 262 55.45 11.10 -1.78
CA ARG A 262 55.16 9.80 -1.13
C ARG A 262 55.65 9.74 0.34
N PRO A 263 55.12 8.84 1.20
CA PRO A 263 55.64 8.58 2.54
C PRO A 263 56.66 7.42 2.59
N ARG A 264 57.48 7.36 3.66
CA ARG A 264 58.36 6.23 4.03
C ARG A 264 57.92 5.60 5.37
N PRO A 265 58.23 4.31 5.60
CA PRO A 265 57.74 3.52 6.75
C PRO A 265 58.80 3.35 7.86
N SER A 266 58.38 2.95 9.07
CA SER A 266 59.26 2.37 10.09
C SER A 266 58.51 1.38 10.99
N THR A 267 59.12 0.21 11.10
CA THR A 267 58.77 -0.99 11.88
C THR A 267 59.49 -1.02 13.23
N HIS A 268 58.88 -1.55 14.28
CA HIS A 268 59.55 -2.39 15.30
C HIS A 268 58.53 -3.29 16.00
N GLY A 269 58.85 -4.58 16.13
CA GLY A 269 57.93 -5.67 16.48
C GLY A 269 58.08 -6.28 17.88
N GLY A 270 57.12 -7.16 18.18
CA GLY A 270 57.11 -8.17 19.23
C GLY A 270 55.76 -8.91 19.22
N ALA A 271 55.74 -10.20 18.88
CA ALA A 271 54.52 -11.04 18.82
C ALA A 271 54.31 -11.81 20.14
N PRO A 272 53.07 -11.96 20.68
CA PRO A 272 52.21 -13.14 20.40
C PRO A 272 50.68 -12.88 20.58
N PRO A 273 49.76 -13.87 20.53
CA PRO A 273 49.58 -15.00 19.62
C PRO A 273 48.52 -14.69 18.53
N THR A 274 48.51 -15.50 17.48
CA THR A 274 47.66 -15.40 16.28
C THR A 274 46.21 -15.83 16.53
N CYS A 275 45.25 -14.93 16.27
CA CYS A 275 43.85 -15.33 16.00
C CYS A 275 43.79 -15.90 14.58
N GLN A 276 43.45 -17.17 14.44
CA GLN A 276 43.25 -17.79 13.13
C GLN A 276 41.87 -17.41 12.56
N HIS A 277 41.90 -16.64 11.47
CA HIS A 277 40.87 -16.43 10.43
C HIS A 277 39.88 -15.24 10.51
N PRO A 278 39.47 -14.70 9.34
CA PRO A 278 39.28 -13.26 9.16
C PRO A 278 37.81 -12.84 8.94
N ARG A 279 37.54 -11.60 9.37
CA ARG A 279 36.40 -10.68 9.07
C ARG A 279 35.29 -10.63 10.13
N GLY A 280 35.31 -9.54 10.90
CA GLY A 280 34.18 -9.03 11.71
C GLY A 280 34.61 -8.56 13.11
N PRO A 281 34.05 -7.44 13.64
CA PRO A 281 34.41 -6.94 14.96
C PRO A 281 33.72 -7.78 16.04
N CYS A 282 34.41 -8.77 16.59
CA CYS A 282 33.92 -9.52 17.74
C CYS A 282 34.28 -8.79 19.04
N ALA A 283 33.33 -8.68 19.97
CA ALA A 283 33.59 -8.17 21.32
C ALA A 283 33.59 -9.34 22.32
N ARG A 284 34.64 -9.42 23.16
CA ARG A 284 34.74 -10.46 24.19
C ARG A 284 34.07 -9.94 25.47
N VAL A 285 33.06 -10.65 25.96
CA VAL A 285 32.30 -10.33 27.19
C VAL A 285 32.65 -11.29 28.34
N ASP A 286 32.53 -10.80 29.58
CA ASP A 286 32.69 -11.61 30.79
C ASP A 286 31.41 -12.40 31.14
N PRO A 287 31.44 -13.31 32.14
CA PRO A 287 30.26 -14.06 32.57
C PRO A 287 29.11 -13.21 33.13
N ALA A 288 29.35 -11.93 33.43
CA ALA A 288 28.34 -10.97 33.86
C ALA A 288 27.81 -10.11 32.70
N GLY A 289 28.21 -10.40 31.46
CA GLY A 289 27.72 -9.72 30.25
C GLY A 289 28.40 -8.39 29.95
N LYS A 290 29.51 -8.05 30.63
CA LYS A 290 30.20 -6.78 30.42
C LYS A 290 31.26 -6.90 29.33
N VAL A 291 31.29 -5.96 28.38
CA VAL A 291 32.26 -5.96 27.27
C VAL A 291 33.66 -5.69 27.80
N VAL A 292 34.57 -6.66 27.59
CA VAL A 292 35.95 -6.65 28.11
C VAL A 292 36.95 -6.20 27.04
N ARG A 293 36.68 -6.47 25.76
CA ARG A 293 37.50 -6.01 24.63
C ARG A 293 36.69 -5.86 23.35
N PHE A 294 36.98 -4.81 22.59
CA PHE A 294 36.64 -4.69 21.18
C PHE A 294 37.83 -5.14 20.34
N CYS A 295 37.60 -5.99 19.34
CA CYS A 295 38.59 -6.34 18.33
C CYS A 295 38.39 -5.43 17.13
N ASP A 296 39.27 -4.45 16.96
CA ASP A 296 39.31 -3.59 15.78
C ASP A 296 40.10 -4.25 14.62
N LEU A 297 39.85 -3.74 13.40
CA LEU A 297 40.28 -4.21 12.08
C LEU A 297 41.75 -4.64 11.93
#